data_AF-A0A7V4JG71-F1
#
_entry.id   AF-A0A7V4JG71-F1
#
_cell.length_a   1.000
_cell.length_b   1.000
_cell.length_c   1.000
_cell.angle_alpha   90.00
_cell.angle_beta   90.00
_cell.angle_gamma   90.00
#
_symmetry.space_group_name_H-M   'P 1'
#
loop_
_entity.id
_entity.type
_entity.pdbx_description
1 polymer ?
#
loop_
_entity_poly.entity_id
_entity_poly.type
_entity_poly.pdbx_seq_one_letter_code
_entity_poly.pdbx_strand_id
1 'polypeptide(L)'
;PRLVLQIGVAGALPGVGLDVGDLVVAAREVYSDLGASSPEGWLSAAELRLPIARVAGEECAGVFALDEALVESVVRLVRSRLGGRAASASCLSDVVGRSRLPRVISGTCVTASQVTGTQAEVELLAERWQAVAESMEGAAAAHVCALHGVPFLEIRGISNLVGDRDRASWRVEEAAEVAAGAALIVLGSLDDLLPAARGESSGESSETKSTGERRLRLAFSPCPNDTFIFHAWVSGLVPGAPEVEVRLADIDLLNKLAEEGEADVIKVSIHAFAHVRDRYALLHCGGALGRGVGPLVVARKDSRLRPASSPEGGAVLADELSRARVALPGGLTTAALLTQAFTGGLKRPVMMPFDQIMPAVAAGEVEAGVVIHEGRFTFASYGLRRLVDLGEWWEANTGLPVPLGGIAVSRSLDRAVQAAVDVALRASIAYARLHPERSQEYVRAYAQEMDPAVCQAHIDLYVNDFTLDFGEEGEAAIRRLLAVAQSVEAGPGTAMGPLFWDED
;
A
#
# COMPACT_ATOMS: atom_id res chain seq x y z
N PRO A 1 26.86 -2.64 -0.30
CA PRO A 1 25.48 -2.69 -0.83
C PRO A 1 25.52 -2.89 -2.35
N ARG A 2 24.49 -3.49 -2.98
CA ARG A 2 24.43 -3.64 -4.45
C ARG A 2 24.19 -2.30 -5.17
N LEU A 3 23.46 -1.40 -4.51
CA LEU A 3 23.10 -0.07 -4.98
C LEU A 3 22.86 0.81 -3.76
N VAL A 4 23.21 2.09 -3.85
CA VAL A 4 22.65 3.15 -3.00
C VAL A 4 21.66 3.93 -3.85
N LEU A 5 20.38 3.86 -3.46
CA LEU A 5 19.29 4.59 -4.09
C LEU A 5 18.92 5.77 -3.18
N GLN A 6 19.14 6.98 -3.67
CA GLN A 6 18.76 8.21 -2.99
C GLN A 6 17.48 8.78 -3.60
N ILE A 7 16.48 8.98 -2.75
CA ILE A 7 15.15 9.44 -3.17
C ILE A 7 14.74 10.66 -2.36
N GLY A 8 13.90 11.50 -2.95
CA GLY A 8 13.29 12.63 -2.27
C GLY A 8 12.81 13.68 -3.25
N VAL A 9 12.85 14.94 -2.83
CA VAL A 9 12.37 16.07 -3.64
C VAL A 9 13.52 16.98 -4.07
N ALA A 10 13.32 17.73 -5.16
CA ALA A 10 14.27 18.71 -5.67
C ALA A 10 13.53 19.90 -6.29
N GLY A 11 14.24 21.02 -6.43
CA GLY A 11 13.79 22.16 -7.24
C GLY A 11 14.25 21.99 -8.68
N ALA A 12 13.39 22.23 -9.67
CA ALA A 12 13.79 22.24 -11.08
C ALA A 12 14.29 23.62 -11.51
N LEU A 13 15.34 23.67 -12.35
CA LEU A 13 15.74 24.93 -12.96
C LEU A 13 14.71 25.36 -14.03
N PRO A 14 14.39 26.65 -14.16
CA PRO A 14 13.47 27.13 -15.19
C PRO A 14 13.95 26.79 -16.61
N GLY A 15 13.02 26.40 -17.49
CA GLY A 15 13.29 26.21 -18.92
C GLY A 15 13.94 24.88 -19.32
N VAL A 16 14.18 23.97 -18.37
CA VAL A 16 14.81 22.66 -18.63
C VAL A 16 13.79 21.55 -18.99
N GLY A 17 12.52 21.90 -19.16
CA GLY A 17 11.45 20.97 -19.54
C GLY A 17 10.89 20.13 -18.39
N LEU A 18 11.22 20.48 -17.15
CA LEU A 18 10.63 19.94 -15.92
C LEU A 18 9.62 20.91 -15.32
N ASP A 19 8.44 20.39 -15.01
CA ASP A 19 7.37 21.08 -14.29
C ASP A 19 7.24 20.49 -12.87
N VAL A 20 6.58 21.20 -11.95
CA VAL A 20 6.25 20.63 -10.62
C VAL A 20 5.48 19.34 -10.80
N GLY A 21 5.93 18.31 -10.09
CA GLY A 21 5.41 16.95 -10.18
C GLY A 21 6.11 16.04 -11.17
N ASP A 22 7.03 16.54 -11.99
CA ASP A 22 7.87 15.70 -12.85
C ASP A 22 8.98 15.00 -12.02
N LEU A 23 9.76 14.15 -12.70
CA LEU A 23 10.87 13.39 -12.14
C LEU A 23 12.18 13.71 -12.85
N VAL A 24 13.24 13.81 -12.05
CA VAL A 24 14.62 13.78 -12.54
C VAL A 24 15.34 12.56 -11.98
N VAL A 25 16.06 11.86 -12.85
CA VAL A 25 17.07 10.86 -12.48
C VAL A 25 18.42 11.50 -12.71
N ALA A 26 19.24 11.65 -11.66
CA ALA A 26 20.54 12.28 -11.83
C ALA A 26 21.42 11.44 -12.78
N ALA A 27 22.00 12.09 -13.79
CA ALA A 27 23.05 11.51 -14.62
C ALA A 27 24.44 11.96 -14.14
N ARG A 28 24.49 13.11 -13.47
CA ARG A 28 25.69 13.70 -12.90
C ARG A 28 25.32 14.48 -11.64
N GLU A 29 26.15 14.35 -10.61
CA GLU A 29 26.04 15.11 -9.37
C GLU A 29 27.21 16.09 -9.23
N VAL A 30 26.94 17.31 -8.76
CA VAL A 30 27.94 18.38 -8.70
C VAL A 30 27.82 19.19 -7.41
N TYR A 31 28.95 19.43 -6.74
CA TYR A 31 29.04 20.50 -5.74
C TYR A 31 29.12 21.85 -6.47
N SER A 32 28.02 22.60 -6.54
CA SER A 32 27.92 23.78 -7.41
C SER A 32 28.67 25.00 -6.90
N ASP A 33 28.91 25.06 -5.59
CA ASP A 33 29.60 26.14 -4.87
C ASP A 33 31.09 25.87 -4.66
N LEU A 34 31.59 24.68 -5.05
CA LEU A 34 32.99 24.30 -4.89
C LEU A 34 33.90 24.99 -5.92
N GLY A 35 34.59 26.04 -5.49
CA GLY A 35 35.54 26.79 -6.30
C GLY A 35 36.03 28.05 -5.57
N ALA A 36 36.50 29.04 -6.32
CA ALA A 36 36.89 30.34 -5.81
C ALA A 36 36.36 31.47 -6.68
N SER A 37 35.92 32.56 -6.06
CA SER A 37 35.64 33.82 -6.76
C SER A 37 36.96 34.57 -7.00
N SER A 38 37.15 35.10 -8.22
CA SER A 38 38.28 35.95 -8.59
C SER A 38 37.79 37.24 -9.29
N PRO A 39 38.63 38.29 -9.42
CA PRO A 39 38.29 39.49 -10.19
C PRO A 39 37.93 39.21 -11.65
N GLU A 40 38.46 38.14 -12.24
CA GLU A 40 38.23 37.73 -13.62
C GLU A 40 37.02 36.80 -13.78
N GLY A 41 36.40 36.37 -12.69
CA GLY A 41 35.26 35.45 -12.67
C GLY A 41 35.40 34.31 -11.67
N TRP A 42 34.49 33.36 -11.71
CA TRP A 42 34.57 32.17 -10.86
C TRP A 42 35.53 31.14 -11.45
N LEU A 43 36.33 30.50 -10.58
CA LEU A 43 37.26 29.43 -10.89
C LEU A 43 36.78 28.13 -10.23
N SER A 44 36.67 27.07 -11.01
CA SER A 44 36.33 25.73 -10.53
C SER A 44 37.45 25.10 -9.69
N ALA A 45 37.11 24.13 -8.86
CA ALA A 45 38.12 23.32 -8.17
C ALA A 45 39.10 22.63 -9.13
N ALA A 46 38.67 22.29 -10.35
CA ALA A 46 39.53 21.72 -11.38
C ALA A 46 40.58 22.73 -11.88
N GLU A 47 40.15 23.96 -12.17
CA GLU A 47 41.05 25.05 -12.60
C GLU A 47 42.05 25.44 -11.50
N LEU A 48 41.62 25.38 -10.24
CA LEU A 48 42.46 25.60 -9.07
C LEU A 48 43.39 24.42 -8.74
N ARG A 49 43.24 23.27 -9.42
CA ARG A 49 43.95 22.02 -9.15
C ARG A 49 43.79 21.57 -7.69
N LEU A 50 42.56 21.67 -7.18
CA LEU A 50 42.15 21.27 -5.83
C LEU A 50 41.25 20.03 -5.91
N PRO A 51 41.81 18.82 -6.06
CA PRO A 51 41.01 17.61 -6.05
C PRO A 51 40.40 17.40 -4.65
N ILE A 52 39.11 17.08 -4.61
CA ILE A 52 38.42 16.76 -3.35
C ILE A 52 38.44 15.25 -3.06
N ALA A 53 38.71 14.44 -4.08
CA ALA A 53 38.74 12.99 -3.99
C ALA A 53 39.64 12.38 -5.07
N ARG A 54 40.09 11.14 -4.82
CA ARG A 54 40.61 10.26 -5.87
C ARG A 54 39.67 9.07 -6.01
N VAL A 55 39.03 8.92 -7.17
CA VAL A 55 38.07 7.86 -7.47
C VAL A 55 38.67 7.01 -8.58
N ALA A 56 38.84 5.71 -8.35
CA ALA A 56 39.44 4.78 -9.32
C ALA A 56 40.81 5.24 -9.91
N GLY A 57 41.58 6.02 -9.14
CA GLY A 57 42.88 6.55 -9.57
C GLY A 57 42.82 7.93 -10.25
N GLU A 58 41.62 8.44 -10.56
CA GLU A 58 41.42 9.76 -11.17
C GLU A 58 41.09 10.82 -10.11
N GLU A 59 41.63 12.03 -10.30
CA GLU A 59 41.33 13.18 -9.45
C GLU A 59 39.95 13.74 -9.78
N CYS A 60 39.07 13.80 -8.77
CA CYS A 60 37.75 14.39 -8.91
C CYS A 60 37.71 15.77 -8.24
N ALA A 61 37.19 16.75 -8.97
CA ALA A 61 37.05 18.15 -8.55
C ALA A 61 35.59 18.54 -8.29
N GLY A 62 34.83 17.66 -7.64
CA GLY A 62 33.45 17.93 -7.23
C GLY A 62 32.37 17.63 -8.26
N VAL A 63 32.69 16.85 -9.29
CA VAL A 63 31.77 16.41 -10.34
C VAL A 63 31.80 14.88 -10.40
N PHE A 64 30.65 14.25 -10.19
CA PHE A 64 30.51 12.79 -10.15
C PHE A 64 29.57 12.34 -11.27
N ALA A 65 30.13 11.70 -12.30
CA ALA A 65 29.33 11.02 -13.31
C ALA A 65 28.72 9.76 -12.70
N LEU A 66 27.42 9.54 -12.94
CA LEU A 66 26.74 8.31 -12.53
C LEU A 66 26.79 7.29 -13.66
N ASP A 67 26.46 6.04 -13.36
CA ASP A 67 26.45 4.95 -14.35
C ASP A 67 25.40 5.23 -15.44
N GLU A 68 25.86 5.57 -16.64
CA GLU A 68 25.01 5.95 -17.77
C GLU A 68 24.04 4.85 -18.17
N ALA A 69 24.49 3.59 -18.16
CA ALA A 69 23.66 2.45 -18.56
C ALA A 69 22.56 2.19 -17.52
N LEU A 70 22.89 2.31 -16.22
CA LEU A 70 21.92 2.20 -15.14
C LEU A 70 20.90 3.34 -15.21
N VAL A 71 21.34 4.59 -15.36
CA VAL A 71 20.47 5.77 -15.46
C VAL A 71 19.53 5.66 -16.66
N GLU A 72 20.04 5.30 -17.86
CA GLU A 72 19.20 5.14 -19.05
C GLU A 72 18.17 4.01 -18.88
N SER A 73 18.58 2.90 -18.27
CA SER A 73 17.70 1.76 -18.00
C SER A 73 16.58 2.12 -17.02
N VAL A 74 16.91 2.86 -15.96
CA VAL A 74 15.93 3.37 -14.99
C VAL A 74 14.98 4.36 -15.64
N VAL A 75 15.49 5.34 -16.41
CA VAL A 75 14.63 6.32 -17.10
C VAL A 75 13.67 5.62 -18.06
N ARG A 76 14.13 4.64 -18.84
CA ARG A 76 13.27 3.85 -19.74
C ARG A 76 12.24 3.04 -18.98
N LEU A 77 12.66 2.34 -17.92
CA LEU A 77 11.78 1.52 -17.08
C LEU A 77 10.69 2.38 -16.47
N VAL A 78 11.05 3.46 -15.78
CA VAL A 78 10.09 4.35 -15.12
C VAL A 78 9.16 4.98 -16.16
N ARG A 79 9.65 5.48 -17.30
CA ARG A 79 8.79 6.00 -18.38
C ARG A 79 7.81 4.96 -18.92
N SER A 80 8.24 3.71 -19.12
CA SER A 80 7.37 2.64 -19.63
C SER A 80 6.25 2.28 -18.66
N ARG A 81 6.55 2.28 -17.35
CA ARG A 81 5.59 1.99 -16.29
C ARG A 81 4.68 3.18 -15.97
N LEU A 82 5.12 4.40 -16.27
CA LEU A 82 4.29 5.60 -16.23
C LEU A 82 3.39 5.77 -17.47
N GLY A 83 3.85 5.37 -18.67
CA GLY A 83 3.18 5.64 -19.94
C GLY A 83 2.29 4.53 -20.50
N GLY A 84 2.23 3.37 -19.85
CA GLY A 84 1.46 2.23 -20.33
C GLY A 84 -0.04 2.39 -20.14
N ARG A 85 -0.79 2.63 -21.23
CA ARG A 85 -2.19 2.21 -21.34
C ARG A 85 -2.25 0.68 -21.48
N ALA A 86 -1.89 -0.04 -20.42
CA ALA A 86 -2.28 -1.43 -20.28
C ALA A 86 -3.62 -1.43 -19.54
N ALA A 87 -4.62 -2.06 -20.13
CA ALA A 87 -5.99 -2.11 -19.62
C ALA A 87 -6.07 -2.94 -18.32
N SER A 88 -5.74 -2.31 -17.19
CA SER A 88 -6.13 -2.65 -15.81
C SER A 88 -5.48 -1.60 -14.89
N ALA A 89 -6.26 -1.03 -13.96
CA ALA A 89 -5.94 0.12 -13.10
C ALA A 89 -4.52 0.13 -12.48
N SER A 90 -3.53 0.61 -13.23
CA SER A 90 -2.10 0.62 -12.87
C SER A 90 -1.38 1.83 -13.48
N CYS A 91 -2.04 2.99 -13.48
CA CYS A 91 -1.38 4.24 -13.86
C CYS A 91 -1.06 5.05 -12.60
N LEU A 92 0.17 5.54 -12.49
CA LEU A 92 0.53 6.53 -11.45
C LEU A 92 -0.36 7.80 -11.53
N SER A 93 -1.07 8.03 -12.64
CA SER A 93 -2.11 9.07 -12.71
C SER A 93 -3.26 8.86 -11.74
N ASP A 94 -3.57 7.60 -11.41
CA ASP A 94 -4.68 7.23 -10.52
C ASP A 94 -4.24 7.33 -9.05
N VAL A 95 -2.94 7.14 -8.77
CA VAL A 95 -2.33 7.34 -7.44
C VAL A 95 -2.15 8.82 -7.11
N VAL A 96 -1.87 9.67 -8.10
CA VAL A 96 -1.56 11.10 -7.87
C VAL A 96 -2.72 12.03 -8.28
N GLY A 97 -3.87 11.49 -8.70
CA GLY A 97 -5.04 12.29 -9.09
C GLY A 97 -4.77 13.30 -10.22
N ARG A 98 -3.85 12.99 -11.14
CA ARG A 98 -3.35 13.95 -12.13
C ARG A 98 -3.98 13.81 -13.51
N SER A 99 -4.27 14.97 -14.11
CA SER A 99 -4.67 15.10 -15.52
C SER A 99 -3.53 14.81 -16.51
N ARG A 100 -2.28 14.68 -16.03
CA ARG A 100 -1.09 14.52 -16.85
C ARG A 100 -0.05 13.61 -16.19
N LEU A 101 0.51 12.71 -16.99
CA LEU A 101 1.64 11.84 -16.59
C LEU A 101 2.91 12.67 -16.31
N PRO A 102 3.65 12.35 -15.23
CA PRO A 102 4.91 13.02 -14.95
C PRO A 102 5.91 12.74 -16.06
N ARG A 103 6.59 13.79 -16.54
CA ARG A 103 7.78 13.63 -17.36
C ARG A 103 8.89 13.06 -16.48
N VAL A 104 9.72 12.21 -17.08
CA VAL A 104 10.95 11.73 -16.45
C VAL A 104 12.08 12.18 -17.36
N ILE A 105 13.05 12.93 -16.85
CA ILE A 105 14.28 13.23 -17.59
C ILE A 105 15.49 12.79 -16.77
N SER A 106 16.65 12.78 -17.40
CA SER A 106 17.93 12.68 -16.72
C SER A 106 18.81 13.89 -17.05
N GLY A 107 19.65 14.30 -16.11
CA GLY A 107 20.52 15.46 -16.29
C GLY A 107 21.43 15.72 -15.10
N THR A 108 22.09 16.88 -15.11
CA THR A 108 22.96 17.32 -14.02
C THR A 108 22.13 17.82 -12.84
N CYS A 109 22.26 17.17 -11.69
CA CYS A 109 21.80 17.69 -10.41
C CYS A 109 22.94 18.41 -9.70
N VAL A 110 22.61 19.48 -8.99
CA VAL A 110 23.57 20.28 -8.24
C VAL A 110 23.22 20.30 -6.76
N THR A 111 24.27 20.28 -5.94
CA THR A 111 24.21 20.46 -4.50
C THR A 111 25.02 21.69 -4.09
N ALA A 112 24.39 22.55 -3.30
CA ALA A 112 25.01 23.71 -2.71
C ALA A 112 24.81 23.69 -1.19
N SER A 113 25.75 24.29 -0.46
CA SER A 113 25.64 24.47 0.99
C SER A 113 24.53 25.47 1.38
N GLN A 114 24.08 26.29 0.42
CA GLN A 114 23.00 27.24 0.55
C GLN A 114 21.99 27.01 -0.57
N VAL A 115 20.71 27.06 -0.25
CA VAL A 115 19.66 26.96 -1.27
C VAL A 115 19.66 28.20 -2.15
N THR A 116 19.55 28.02 -3.47
CA THR A 116 19.53 29.12 -4.44
C THR A 116 18.27 29.99 -4.27
N GLY A 117 18.43 31.32 -4.21
CA GLY A 117 17.34 32.23 -3.85
C GLY A 117 17.08 33.39 -4.77
N THR A 118 17.94 33.59 -5.77
CA THR A 118 17.84 34.71 -6.70
C THR A 118 17.90 34.21 -8.14
N GLN A 119 17.28 34.97 -9.05
CA GLN A 119 17.31 34.64 -10.47
C GLN A 119 18.74 34.63 -11.04
N ALA A 120 19.62 35.51 -10.55
CA ALA A 120 21.02 35.56 -10.97
C ALA A 120 21.77 34.27 -10.60
N GLU A 121 21.53 33.72 -9.41
CA GLU A 121 22.12 32.44 -9.00
C GLU A 121 21.57 31.27 -9.84
N VAL A 122 20.28 31.28 -10.17
CA VAL A 122 19.68 30.30 -11.08
C VAL A 122 20.35 30.31 -12.45
N GLU A 123 20.55 31.51 -13.02
CA GLU A 123 21.23 31.68 -14.31
C GLU A 123 22.68 31.18 -14.25
N LEU A 124 23.39 31.45 -13.15
CA LEU A 124 24.75 30.93 -12.94
C LEU A 124 24.80 29.41 -12.87
N LEU A 125 23.84 28.76 -12.20
CA LEU A 125 23.76 27.30 -12.15
C LEU A 125 23.46 26.70 -13.54
N ALA A 126 22.55 27.33 -14.29
CA ALA A 126 22.22 26.91 -15.65
C ALA A 126 23.42 27.06 -16.60
N GLU A 127 24.11 28.20 -16.57
CA GLU A 127 25.26 28.49 -17.44
C GLU A 127 26.46 27.60 -17.10
N ARG A 128 26.80 27.50 -15.82
CA ARG A 128 28.02 26.81 -15.36
C ARG A 128 27.91 25.29 -15.44
N TRP A 129 26.75 24.75 -15.09
CA TRP A 129 26.59 23.32 -14.88
C TRP A 129 25.60 22.65 -15.80
N GLN A 130 24.84 23.43 -16.59
CA GLN A 130 23.68 22.94 -17.34
C GLN A 130 22.75 22.13 -16.42
N ALA A 131 22.58 22.65 -15.19
CA ALA A 131 21.83 21.98 -14.15
C ALA A 131 20.35 21.88 -14.54
N VAL A 132 19.73 20.74 -14.24
CA VAL A 132 18.29 20.52 -14.43
C VAL A 132 17.54 20.60 -13.10
N ALA A 133 18.21 20.29 -11.99
CA ALA A 133 17.63 20.35 -10.66
C ALA A 133 18.67 20.68 -9.58
N GLU A 134 18.21 21.31 -8.50
CA GLU A 134 18.95 21.51 -7.25
C GLU A 134 18.43 20.55 -6.17
N SER A 135 19.34 19.75 -5.60
CA SER A 135 19.09 18.86 -4.46
C SER A 135 20.15 19.10 -3.37
N MET A 136 19.85 18.79 -2.11
CA MET A 136 20.71 19.24 -0.99
C MET A 136 21.82 18.25 -0.60
N GLU A 137 21.73 16.98 -1.02
CA GLU A 137 22.64 15.93 -0.55
C GLU A 137 23.22 15.05 -1.67
N GLY A 138 22.85 15.28 -2.93
CA GLY A 138 23.17 14.37 -4.04
C GLY A 138 24.66 14.21 -4.31
N ALA A 139 25.37 15.33 -4.43
CA ALA A 139 26.83 15.31 -4.61
C ALA A 139 27.58 14.67 -3.43
N ALA A 140 27.04 14.77 -2.21
CA ALA A 140 27.63 14.13 -1.04
C ALA A 140 27.52 12.62 -1.07
N ALA A 141 26.34 12.09 -1.38
CA ALA A 141 26.15 10.65 -1.49
C ALA A 141 26.88 10.06 -2.69
N ALA A 142 26.84 10.72 -3.85
CA ALA A 142 27.60 10.30 -5.03
C ALA A 142 29.10 10.24 -4.75
N HIS A 143 29.64 11.25 -4.04
CA HIS A 143 31.03 11.27 -3.61
C HIS A 143 31.39 10.06 -2.76
N VAL A 144 30.61 9.77 -1.70
CA VAL A 144 30.86 8.62 -0.83
C VAL A 144 30.76 7.30 -1.60
N CYS A 145 29.74 7.14 -2.44
CA CYS A 145 29.56 5.93 -3.24
C CYS A 145 30.72 5.72 -4.22
N ALA A 146 31.20 6.78 -4.86
CA ALA A 146 32.34 6.75 -5.76
C ALA A 146 33.63 6.33 -5.04
N LEU A 147 33.89 6.84 -3.83
CA LEU A 147 35.05 6.43 -3.03
C LEU A 147 35.03 4.93 -2.66
N HIS A 148 33.84 4.37 -2.50
CA HIS A 148 33.65 2.96 -2.11
C HIS A 148 33.38 2.03 -3.30
N GLY A 149 33.35 2.53 -4.54
CA GLY A 149 33.03 1.73 -5.73
C GLY A 149 31.63 1.12 -5.69
N VAL A 150 30.68 1.80 -5.05
CA VAL A 150 29.29 1.35 -4.90
C VAL A 150 28.43 2.05 -5.97
N PRO A 151 27.59 1.32 -6.73
CA PRO A 151 26.64 1.95 -7.64
C PRO A 151 25.73 2.92 -6.92
N PHE A 152 25.51 4.09 -7.52
CA PHE A 152 24.67 5.16 -6.96
C PHE A 152 23.62 5.61 -7.97
N LEU A 153 22.41 5.85 -7.49
CA LEU A 153 21.30 6.35 -8.28
C LEU A 153 20.53 7.38 -7.43
N GLU A 154 20.30 8.57 -7.99
CA GLU A 154 19.45 9.59 -7.38
C GLU A 154 18.20 9.81 -8.23
N ILE A 155 17.03 9.79 -7.57
CA ILE A 155 15.73 10.07 -8.17
C ILE A 155 15.03 11.13 -7.34
N ARG A 156 14.66 12.25 -7.96
CA ARG A 156 13.95 13.33 -7.27
C ARG A 156 12.65 13.68 -7.96
N GLY A 157 11.60 13.82 -7.17
CA GLY A 157 10.36 14.47 -7.59
C GLY A 157 10.51 15.99 -7.52
N ILE A 158 9.95 16.71 -8.50
CA ILE A 158 10.07 18.16 -8.55
C ILE A 158 8.98 18.82 -7.70
N SER A 159 9.36 19.46 -6.59
CA SER A 159 8.43 20.12 -5.66
C SER A 159 8.17 21.59 -6.00
N ASN A 160 9.13 22.24 -6.64
CA ASN A 160 9.12 23.68 -6.93
C ASN A 160 10.13 24.03 -8.05
N LEU A 161 10.12 25.28 -8.49
CA LEU A 161 11.19 25.84 -9.31
C LEU A 161 12.28 26.44 -8.42
N VAL A 162 13.54 26.30 -8.82
CA VAL A 162 14.67 26.93 -8.13
C VAL A 162 14.55 28.45 -8.26
N GLY A 163 14.85 29.16 -7.17
CA GLY A 163 14.66 30.62 -7.07
C GLY A 163 13.27 31.03 -6.54
N ASP A 164 12.27 30.13 -6.54
CA ASP A 164 11.00 30.37 -5.86
C ASP A 164 11.15 30.23 -4.34
N ARG A 165 10.79 31.29 -3.61
CA ARG A 165 10.83 31.35 -2.15
C ARG A 165 9.45 31.32 -1.49
N ASP A 166 8.39 31.27 -2.29
CA ASP A 166 7.05 31.07 -1.76
C ASP A 166 6.86 29.60 -1.35
N ARG A 167 7.17 29.29 -0.09
CA ARG A 167 7.01 27.92 0.42
C ARG A 167 5.58 27.42 0.37
N ALA A 168 4.58 28.31 0.30
CA ALA A 168 3.19 27.89 0.19
C ALA A 168 2.84 27.35 -1.22
N SER A 169 3.67 27.65 -2.23
CA SER A 169 3.51 27.13 -3.59
C SER A 169 4.12 25.73 -3.76
N TRP A 170 4.97 25.29 -2.81
CA TRP A 170 5.72 24.04 -2.92
C TRP A 170 4.81 22.83 -2.76
N ARG A 171 4.96 21.86 -3.65
CA ARG A 171 4.18 20.63 -3.65
C ARG A 171 5.06 19.46 -3.21
N VAL A 172 5.50 19.50 -1.95
CA VAL A 172 6.50 18.56 -1.40
C VAL A 172 5.94 17.15 -1.32
N GLU A 173 4.73 16.99 -0.79
CA GLU A 173 4.04 15.70 -0.66
C GLU A 173 3.86 15.08 -2.05
N GLU A 174 3.37 15.89 -3.00
CA GLU A 174 3.12 15.48 -4.37
C GLU A 174 4.41 15.02 -5.09
N ALA A 175 5.52 15.73 -4.87
CA ALA A 175 6.81 15.37 -5.42
C ALA A 175 7.37 14.10 -4.75
N ALA A 176 7.19 13.96 -3.43
CA ALA A 176 7.64 12.79 -2.67
C ALA A 176 6.89 11.52 -3.10
N GLU A 177 5.58 11.59 -3.33
CA GLU A 177 4.77 10.47 -3.82
C GLU A 177 5.25 9.98 -5.19
N VAL A 178 5.52 10.91 -6.11
CA VAL A 178 6.02 10.57 -7.45
C VAL A 178 7.42 9.95 -7.37
N ALA A 179 8.30 10.48 -6.53
CA ALA A 179 9.63 9.91 -6.27
C ALA A 179 9.54 8.52 -5.64
N ALA A 180 8.63 8.31 -4.68
CA ALA A 180 8.39 7.01 -4.05
C ALA A 180 7.86 5.99 -5.06
N GLY A 181 6.93 6.37 -5.94
CA GLY A 181 6.45 5.52 -7.02
C GLY A 181 7.58 5.07 -7.96
N ALA A 182 8.46 5.99 -8.35
CA ALA A 182 9.65 5.65 -9.16
C ALA A 182 10.63 4.73 -8.40
N ALA A 183 10.83 4.97 -7.10
CA ALA A 183 11.67 4.13 -6.26
C ALA A 183 11.15 2.69 -6.19
N LEU A 184 9.84 2.49 -6.01
CA LEU A 184 9.22 1.18 -5.99
C LEU A 184 9.38 0.43 -7.33
N ILE A 185 9.25 1.14 -8.46
CA ILE A 185 9.53 0.58 -9.78
C ILE A 185 10.98 0.09 -9.88
N VAL A 186 11.94 0.88 -9.42
CA VAL A 186 13.37 0.51 -9.46
C VAL A 186 13.66 -0.67 -8.54
N LEU A 187 13.16 -0.65 -7.31
CA LEU A 187 13.34 -1.73 -6.33
C LEU A 187 12.73 -3.05 -6.83
N GLY A 188 11.55 -3.00 -7.46
CA GLY A 188 10.89 -4.17 -8.04
C GLY A 188 11.56 -4.77 -9.29
N SER A 189 12.55 -4.07 -9.86
CA SER A 189 13.34 -4.50 -11.03
C SER A 189 14.84 -4.52 -10.76
N LEU A 190 15.27 -4.55 -9.49
CA LEU A 190 16.68 -4.42 -9.11
C LEU A 190 17.56 -5.54 -9.70
N ASP A 191 17.04 -6.77 -9.78
CA ASP A 191 17.78 -7.90 -10.34
C ASP A 191 17.98 -7.81 -11.86
N ASP A 192 17.03 -7.18 -12.57
CA ASP A 192 17.14 -6.93 -14.00
C ASP A 192 18.09 -5.75 -14.29
N LEU A 193 18.07 -4.72 -13.42
CA LEU A 193 18.92 -3.53 -13.54
C LEU A 193 20.37 -3.80 -13.14
N LEU A 194 20.59 -4.66 -12.15
CA LEU A 194 21.91 -4.99 -11.59
C LEU A 194 22.06 -6.51 -11.45
N PRO A 195 22.22 -7.25 -12.57
CA PRO A 195 22.37 -8.70 -12.52
C PRO A 195 23.57 -9.08 -11.66
N ALA A 196 23.37 -10.06 -10.76
CA ALA A 196 24.44 -10.53 -9.88
C ALA A 196 25.64 -11.01 -10.70
N ALA A 197 26.85 -10.58 -10.32
CA ALA A 197 28.07 -11.06 -10.95
C ALA A 197 28.09 -12.59 -10.88
N ARG A 198 28.08 -13.25 -12.04
CA ARG A 198 28.13 -14.71 -12.12
C ARG A 198 29.49 -15.20 -11.62
N GLY A 199 29.50 -15.60 -10.35
CA GLY A 199 30.44 -16.49 -9.64
C GLY A 199 31.91 -16.53 -10.07
N GLU A 200 32.79 -16.10 -9.16
CA GLU A 200 33.93 -16.96 -8.79
C GLU A 200 33.50 -17.84 -7.63
N SER A 201 33.40 -19.13 -7.90
CA SER A 201 33.26 -20.16 -6.87
C SER A 201 34.55 -20.23 -6.04
N SER A 202 34.49 -19.81 -4.79
CA SER A 202 35.34 -20.39 -3.76
C SER A 202 34.46 -20.70 -2.58
N GLY A 203 34.38 -21.99 -2.27
CA GLY A 203 33.65 -22.49 -1.12
C GLY A 203 34.34 -22.00 0.14
N GLU A 204 33.59 -21.28 0.94
CA GLU A 204 33.74 -21.30 2.39
C GLU A 204 32.35 -21.05 2.96
N SER A 205 31.81 -22.10 3.55
CA SER A 205 30.65 -22.06 4.43
C SER A 205 30.97 -21.12 5.60
N SER A 206 30.72 -19.83 5.40
CA SER A 206 30.52 -18.90 6.49
C SER A 206 29.17 -19.24 7.11
N GLU A 207 29.20 -20.06 8.16
CA GLU A 207 28.15 -20.10 9.16
C GLU A 207 27.97 -18.68 9.71
N THR A 208 27.11 -17.91 9.05
CA THR A 208 26.51 -16.74 9.65
C THR A 208 25.69 -17.29 10.80
N LYS A 209 26.14 -17.04 12.03
CA LYS A 209 25.38 -17.31 13.25
C LYS A 209 24.02 -16.65 13.10
N SER A 210 23.04 -17.46 12.74
CA SER A 210 21.62 -17.21 12.94
C SER A 210 21.45 -16.84 14.41
N THR A 211 21.31 -15.55 14.68
CA THR A 211 20.43 -15.13 15.77
C THR A 211 19.08 -15.73 15.42
N GLY A 212 18.55 -16.60 16.27
CA GLY A 212 17.31 -17.35 16.02
C GLY A 212 16.10 -16.41 15.92
N GLU A 213 15.94 -15.73 14.79
CA GLU A 213 14.75 -14.98 14.47
C GLU A 213 13.64 -15.98 14.16
N ARG A 214 12.72 -16.08 15.12
CA ARG A 214 11.51 -16.90 15.00
C ARG A 214 10.67 -16.38 13.82
N ARG A 215 10.28 -17.27 12.91
CA ARG A 215 9.29 -16.95 11.87
C ARG A 215 7.97 -16.48 12.50
N LEU A 216 7.42 -15.38 11.99
CA LEU A 216 6.13 -14.88 12.44
C LEU A 216 5.00 -15.75 11.88
N ARG A 217 4.04 -16.12 12.72
CA ARG A 217 2.85 -16.84 12.30
C ARG A 217 1.87 -15.84 11.66
N LEU A 218 1.73 -15.89 10.34
CA LEU A 218 0.85 -15.03 9.56
C LEU A 218 -0.40 -15.81 9.13
N ALA A 219 -1.59 -15.34 9.49
CA ALA A 219 -2.84 -15.98 9.13
C ALA A 219 -3.78 -15.05 8.35
N PHE A 220 -4.24 -15.45 7.17
CA PHE A 220 -5.17 -14.66 6.34
C PHE A 220 -6.06 -15.55 5.47
N SER A 221 -7.04 -14.96 4.78
CA SER A 221 -8.01 -15.76 4.03
C SER A 221 -7.50 -16.16 2.64
N PRO A 222 -7.97 -17.29 2.08
CA PRO A 222 -7.65 -17.66 0.71
C PRO A 222 -8.36 -16.79 -0.35
N CYS A 223 -9.09 -15.74 0.05
CA CYS A 223 -9.81 -14.90 -0.89
C CYS A 223 -8.85 -14.14 -1.83
N PRO A 224 -9.29 -13.84 -3.08
CA PRO A 224 -8.49 -13.09 -4.04
C PRO A 224 -7.87 -11.79 -3.52
N ASN A 225 -8.62 -10.98 -2.75
CA ASN A 225 -8.13 -9.73 -2.19
C ASN A 225 -6.97 -9.96 -1.18
N ASP A 226 -7.10 -10.94 -0.28
CA ASP A 226 -6.09 -11.20 0.75
C ASP A 226 -4.83 -11.84 0.14
N THR A 227 -5.01 -12.86 -0.71
CA THR A 227 -3.90 -13.49 -1.44
C THR A 227 -3.16 -12.48 -2.32
N PHE A 228 -3.87 -11.52 -2.91
CA PHE A 228 -3.26 -10.43 -3.67
C PHE A 228 -2.39 -9.51 -2.80
N ILE A 229 -2.90 -9.01 -1.66
CA ILE A 229 -2.16 -8.06 -0.82
C ILE A 229 -0.97 -8.68 -0.08
N PHE A 230 -1.03 -9.97 0.24
CA PHE A 230 0.04 -10.68 0.97
C PHE A 230 1.08 -11.33 0.04
N HIS A 231 0.78 -11.53 -1.24
CA HIS A 231 1.62 -12.28 -2.19
C HIS A 231 3.10 -11.86 -2.17
N ALA A 232 3.38 -10.56 -2.24
CA ALA A 232 4.75 -10.09 -2.34
C ALA A 232 5.54 -10.32 -1.05
N TRP A 233 4.93 -10.12 0.12
CA TRP A 233 5.56 -10.44 1.40
C TRP A 233 5.83 -11.94 1.54
N VAL A 234 4.82 -12.78 1.34
CA VAL A 234 4.95 -14.24 1.57
C VAL A 234 5.86 -14.93 0.56
N SER A 235 6.08 -14.31 -0.61
CA SER A 235 6.96 -14.84 -1.67
C SER A 235 8.37 -14.25 -1.62
N GLY A 236 8.71 -13.46 -0.60
CA GLY A 236 10.05 -12.86 -0.45
C GLY A 236 10.37 -11.75 -1.45
N LEU A 237 9.34 -11.14 -2.06
CA LEU A 237 9.48 -10.04 -3.03
C LEU A 237 9.58 -8.67 -2.35
N VAL A 238 9.40 -8.60 -1.03
CA VAL A 238 9.59 -7.40 -0.21
C VAL A 238 10.93 -7.52 0.54
N PRO A 239 11.99 -6.80 0.12
CA PRO A 239 13.30 -6.87 0.77
C PRO A 239 13.24 -6.45 2.24
N GLY A 240 13.85 -7.24 3.12
CA GLY A 240 13.90 -6.95 4.56
C GLY A 240 12.60 -7.21 5.32
N ALA A 241 11.56 -7.75 4.67
CA ALA A 241 10.36 -8.16 5.35
C ALA A 241 10.64 -9.34 6.31
N PRO A 242 9.98 -9.41 7.48
CA PRO A 242 10.12 -10.54 8.38
C PRO A 242 9.73 -11.87 7.72
N GLU A 243 10.46 -12.95 8.01
CA GLU A 243 10.06 -14.29 7.57
C GLU A 243 8.76 -14.72 8.25
N VAL A 244 7.88 -15.37 7.47
CA VAL A 244 6.55 -15.78 7.92
C VAL A 244 6.30 -17.27 7.70
N GLU A 245 5.53 -17.86 8.60
CA GLU A 245 4.83 -19.13 8.42
C GLU A 245 3.35 -18.82 8.13
N VAL A 246 2.87 -19.19 6.94
CA VAL A 246 1.55 -18.79 6.46
C VAL A 246 0.50 -19.86 6.76
N ARG A 247 -0.63 -19.44 7.33
CA ARG A 247 -1.85 -20.25 7.50
C ARG A 247 -3.02 -19.59 6.78
N LEU A 248 -3.56 -20.28 5.77
CA LEU A 248 -4.79 -19.85 5.08
C LEU A 248 -6.01 -20.48 5.75
N ALA A 249 -7.01 -19.66 6.08
CA ALA A 249 -8.24 -20.11 6.73
C ALA A 249 -9.42 -19.18 6.37
N ASP A 250 -10.65 -19.69 6.45
CA ASP A 250 -11.84 -18.84 6.30
C ASP A 250 -11.92 -17.80 7.44
N ILE A 251 -12.66 -16.71 7.21
CA ILE A 251 -12.70 -15.59 8.15
C ILE A 251 -13.30 -15.93 9.52
N ASP A 252 -14.22 -16.90 9.62
CA ASP A 252 -14.79 -17.31 10.91
C ASP A 252 -13.76 -18.11 11.72
N LEU A 253 -13.00 -18.98 11.07
CA LEU A 253 -11.85 -19.66 11.67
C LEU A 253 -10.74 -18.67 12.06
N LEU A 254 -10.41 -17.70 11.22
CA LEU A 254 -9.43 -16.66 11.54
C LEU A 254 -9.85 -15.84 12.78
N ASN A 255 -11.14 -15.50 12.90
CA ASN A 255 -11.65 -14.82 14.09
C ASN A 255 -11.44 -15.68 15.36
N LYS A 256 -11.68 -17.00 15.30
CA LYS A 256 -11.40 -17.93 16.42
C LYS A 256 -9.91 -18.01 16.75
N LEU A 257 -9.05 -18.08 15.74
CA LEU A 257 -7.59 -18.07 15.93
C LEU A 257 -7.10 -16.77 16.59
N ALA A 258 -7.74 -15.63 16.28
CA ALA A 258 -7.47 -14.38 16.96
C ALA A 258 -7.92 -14.44 18.44
N GLU A 259 -9.11 -14.99 18.73
CA GLU A 259 -9.59 -15.19 20.10
C GLU A 259 -8.70 -16.13 20.93
N GLU A 260 -8.00 -17.07 20.29
CA GLU A 260 -7.09 -18.03 20.92
C GLU A 260 -5.64 -17.51 21.00
N GLY A 261 -5.29 -16.46 20.23
CA GLY A 261 -3.92 -15.92 20.19
C GLY A 261 -2.94 -16.79 19.40
N GLU A 262 -3.41 -17.57 18.41
CA GLU A 262 -2.59 -18.54 17.68
C GLU A 262 -1.69 -17.94 16.59
N ALA A 263 -1.86 -16.66 16.25
CA ALA A 263 -1.12 -15.97 15.20
C ALA A 263 -0.37 -14.73 15.73
N ASP A 264 0.72 -14.37 15.08
CA ASP A 264 1.48 -13.16 15.39
C ASP A 264 0.95 -11.97 14.56
N VAL A 265 0.51 -12.24 13.33
CA VAL A 265 -0.16 -11.30 12.43
C VAL A 265 -1.39 -12.00 11.82
N ILE A 266 -2.56 -11.37 11.87
CA ILE A 266 -3.81 -12.03 11.48
C ILE A 266 -4.82 -11.10 10.79
N LYS A 267 -5.44 -11.58 9.71
CA LYS A 267 -6.65 -10.99 9.16
C LYS A 267 -7.82 -11.24 10.10
N VAL A 268 -8.54 -10.19 10.49
CA VAL A 268 -9.64 -10.29 11.45
C VAL A 268 -10.85 -9.47 10.97
N SER A 269 -12.06 -9.92 11.30
CA SER A 269 -13.26 -9.09 11.17
C SER A 269 -13.20 -7.93 12.17
N ILE A 270 -13.60 -6.72 11.80
CA ILE A 270 -13.59 -5.60 12.77
C ILE A 270 -14.50 -5.87 13.97
N HIS A 271 -15.60 -6.62 13.77
CA HIS A 271 -16.42 -7.10 14.87
C HIS A 271 -15.65 -8.04 15.81
N ALA A 272 -14.99 -9.09 15.31
CA ALA A 272 -14.12 -9.95 16.12
C ALA A 272 -12.96 -9.19 16.78
N PHE A 273 -12.38 -8.19 16.11
CA PHE A 273 -11.34 -7.34 16.68
C PHE A 273 -11.81 -6.64 17.98
N ALA A 274 -13.08 -6.28 18.07
CA ALA A 274 -13.68 -5.72 19.29
C ALA A 274 -13.52 -6.62 20.52
N HIS A 275 -13.28 -7.92 20.34
CA HIS A 275 -13.15 -8.90 21.42
C HIS A 275 -11.69 -9.28 21.73
N VAL A 276 -10.73 -8.82 20.92
CA VAL A 276 -9.31 -9.20 21.04
C VAL A 276 -8.34 -8.02 21.11
N ARG A 277 -8.82 -6.80 21.39
CA ARG A 277 -7.95 -5.60 21.47
C ARG A 277 -6.95 -5.62 22.62
N ASP A 278 -7.16 -6.46 23.62
CA ASP A 278 -6.20 -6.72 24.69
C ASP A 278 -4.95 -7.46 24.19
N ARG A 279 -5.10 -8.26 23.12
CA ARG A 279 -4.05 -9.13 22.57
C ARG A 279 -3.49 -8.65 21.24
N TYR A 280 -4.28 -7.94 20.46
CA TYR A 280 -3.89 -7.42 19.14
C TYR A 280 -4.11 -5.92 19.03
N ALA A 281 -3.31 -5.29 18.18
CA ALA A 281 -3.51 -3.93 17.69
C ALA A 281 -3.72 -3.98 16.16
N LEU A 282 -4.52 -3.08 15.60
CA LEU A 282 -4.69 -2.99 14.15
C LEU A 282 -3.46 -2.34 13.50
N LEU A 283 -3.11 -2.85 12.32
CA LEU A 283 -2.26 -2.14 11.35
C LEU A 283 -3.07 -1.04 10.67
N HIS A 284 -2.38 -0.05 10.11
CA HIS A 284 -3.03 1.01 9.32
C HIS A 284 -3.37 0.58 7.90
N CYS A 285 -2.86 -0.58 7.47
CA CYS A 285 -2.99 -1.09 6.11
C CYS A 285 -3.49 -2.55 6.07
N GLY A 286 -3.82 -3.02 4.87
CA GLY A 286 -4.28 -4.37 4.53
C GLY A 286 -5.72 -4.69 4.88
N GLY A 287 -6.48 -3.72 5.38
CA GLY A 287 -7.90 -3.92 5.65
C GLY A 287 -8.78 -3.93 4.39
N ALA A 288 -9.97 -4.50 4.57
CA ALA A 288 -11.06 -4.45 3.60
C ALA A 288 -12.10 -3.45 4.14
N LEU A 289 -12.10 -2.25 3.58
CA LEU A 289 -12.92 -1.11 3.98
C LEU A 289 -13.27 -0.31 2.73
N GLY A 290 -14.47 0.25 2.66
CA GLY A 290 -14.83 1.08 1.51
C GLY A 290 -16.32 1.35 1.39
N ARG A 291 -16.70 1.91 0.24
CA ARG A 291 -18.09 2.18 -0.12
C ARG A 291 -18.57 1.20 -1.17
N GLY A 292 -19.82 0.74 -1.07
CA GLY A 292 -20.36 -0.31 -1.94
C GLY A 292 -19.70 -1.68 -1.75
N VAL A 293 -18.91 -1.88 -0.69
CA VAL A 293 -18.22 -3.15 -0.39
C VAL A 293 -18.99 -4.02 0.60
N GLY A 294 -20.16 -3.59 1.06
CA GLY A 294 -20.88 -4.26 2.14
C GLY A 294 -21.40 -5.67 1.82
N PRO A 295 -21.72 -6.47 2.85
CA PRO A 295 -22.39 -7.76 2.70
C PRO A 295 -23.82 -7.62 2.18
N LEU A 296 -24.29 -8.64 1.47
CA LEU A 296 -25.65 -8.66 0.92
C LEU A 296 -26.55 -9.62 1.69
N VAL A 297 -27.79 -9.23 1.95
CA VAL A 297 -28.82 -10.19 2.36
C VAL A 297 -29.57 -10.64 1.12
N VAL A 298 -29.61 -11.95 0.87
CA VAL A 298 -30.26 -12.53 -0.30
C VAL A 298 -31.37 -13.49 0.10
N ALA A 299 -32.35 -13.66 -0.79
CA ALA A 299 -33.41 -14.66 -0.67
C ALA A 299 -33.82 -15.19 -2.04
N ARG A 300 -34.60 -16.28 -2.08
CA ARG A 300 -35.19 -16.77 -3.33
C ARG A 300 -36.12 -15.73 -3.95
N LYS A 301 -36.22 -15.74 -5.29
CA LYS A 301 -37.11 -14.85 -6.05
C LYS A 301 -38.61 -15.08 -5.75
N ASP A 302 -38.99 -16.27 -5.30
CA ASP A 302 -40.36 -16.59 -4.89
C ASP A 302 -40.62 -16.41 -3.38
N SER A 303 -39.60 -16.07 -2.59
CA SER A 303 -39.72 -15.81 -1.14
C SER A 303 -40.75 -14.71 -0.86
N ARG A 304 -41.31 -14.67 0.36
CA ARG A 304 -42.21 -13.58 0.82
C ARG A 304 -41.44 -12.28 1.13
N LEU A 305 -40.19 -12.38 1.54
CA LEU A 305 -39.33 -11.23 1.87
C LEU A 305 -39.10 -10.35 0.64
N ARG A 306 -39.46 -9.06 0.68
CA ARG A 306 -39.31 -8.15 -0.47
C ARG A 306 -38.11 -7.21 -0.26
N PRO A 307 -37.39 -6.82 -1.33
CA PRO A 307 -36.35 -5.80 -1.22
C PRO A 307 -36.91 -4.49 -0.68
N ALA A 308 -36.10 -3.77 0.09
CA ALA A 308 -36.46 -2.43 0.55
C ALA A 308 -36.27 -1.43 -0.60
N SER A 309 -37.36 -0.76 -1.00
CA SER A 309 -37.33 0.31 -2.03
C SER A 309 -37.40 1.71 -1.44
N SER A 310 -37.59 1.82 -0.12
CA SER A 310 -37.77 3.07 0.63
C SER A 310 -37.32 2.86 2.09
N PRO A 311 -37.10 3.95 2.87
CA PRO A 311 -36.78 3.84 4.30
C PRO A 311 -37.83 3.08 5.12
N GLU A 312 -39.11 3.32 4.84
CA GLU A 312 -40.23 2.60 5.46
C GLU A 312 -40.21 1.11 5.10
N GLY A 313 -39.91 0.78 3.84
CA GLY A 313 -39.70 -0.59 3.39
C GLY A 313 -38.50 -1.26 4.06
N GLY A 314 -37.47 -0.48 4.42
CA GLY A 314 -36.31 -0.95 5.18
C GLY A 314 -36.68 -1.42 6.58
N ALA A 315 -37.49 -0.66 7.32
CA ALA A 315 -37.95 -1.03 8.65
C ALA A 315 -38.85 -2.29 8.63
N VAL A 316 -39.71 -2.43 7.61
CA VAL A 316 -40.54 -3.63 7.43
C VAL A 316 -39.65 -4.85 7.15
N LEU A 317 -38.70 -4.72 6.21
CA LEU A 317 -37.77 -5.80 5.88
C LEU A 317 -36.94 -6.22 7.11
N ALA A 318 -36.49 -5.26 7.92
CA ALA A 318 -35.77 -5.52 9.16
C ALA A 318 -36.60 -6.37 10.15
N ASP A 319 -37.88 -6.02 10.40
CA ASP A 319 -38.75 -6.81 11.27
C ASP A 319 -39.03 -8.21 10.70
N GLU A 320 -39.27 -8.33 9.39
CA GLU A 320 -39.48 -9.63 8.74
C GLU A 320 -38.23 -10.52 8.86
N LEU A 321 -37.04 -9.99 8.56
CA LEU A 321 -35.77 -10.70 8.70
C LEU A 321 -35.48 -11.10 10.15
N SER A 322 -35.82 -10.25 11.13
CA SER A 322 -35.63 -10.57 12.56
C SER A 322 -36.33 -11.87 12.98
N ARG A 323 -37.41 -12.26 12.29
CA ARG A 323 -38.24 -13.45 12.59
C ARG A 323 -37.93 -14.64 11.69
N ALA A 324 -37.30 -14.39 10.54
CA ALA A 324 -36.95 -15.40 9.55
C ALA A 324 -35.76 -16.26 10.01
N ARG A 325 -35.64 -17.46 9.42
CA ARG A 325 -34.39 -18.24 9.50
C ARG A 325 -33.36 -17.64 8.55
N VAL A 326 -32.34 -16.98 9.11
CA VAL A 326 -31.31 -16.27 8.34
C VAL A 326 -29.96 -16.96 8.54
N ALA A 327 -29.35 -17.39 7.44
CA ALA A 327 -28.01 -17.96 7.45
C ALA A 327 -26.93 -16.86 7.60
N LEU A 328 -25.94 -17.10 8.46
CA LEU A 328 -24.83 -16.19 8.74
C LEU A 328 -23.48 -16.91 8.57
N PRO A 329 -22.44 -16.22 8.05
CA PRO A 329 -21.12 -16.81 7.79
C PRO A 329 -20.25 -16.98 9.03
N GLY A 330 -20.74 -16.56 10.20
CA GLY A 330 -19.99 -16.58 11.46
C GLY A 330 -20.48 -15.51 12.43
N GLY A 331 -20.52 -15.83 13.73
CA GLY A 331 -21.11 -14.97 14.77
C GLY A 331 -20.34 -13.67 14.99
N LEU A 332 -19.01 -13.72 14.87
CA LEU A 332 -18.11 -12.58 15.06
C LEU A 332 -17.69 -11.89 13.76
N THR A 333 -18.32 -12.24 12.63
CA THR A 333 -18.11 -11.52 11.38
C THR A 333 -18.70 -10.12 11.46
N THR A 334 -18.12 -9.16 10.76
CA THR A 334 -18.72 -7.82 10.62
C THR A 334 -20.07 -7.90 9.90
N ALA A 335 -20.25 -8.86 9.00
CA ALA A 335 -21.53 -9.11 8.34
C ALA A 335 -22.64 -9.49 9.33
N ALA A 336 -22.32 -10.31 10.34
CA ALA A 336 -23.26 -10.64 11.41
C ALA A 336 -23.61 -9.40 12.25
N LEU A 337 -22.62 -8.57 12.62
CA LEU A 337 -22.87 -7.33 13.36
C LEU A 337 -23.77 -6.36 12.59
N LEU A 338 -23.47 -6.12 11.31
CA LEU A 338 -24.30 -5.26 10.46
C LEU A 338 -25.72 -5.79 10.32
N THR A 339 -25.87 -7.12 10.22
CA THR A 339 -27.20 -7.75 10.19
C THR A 339 -27.94 -7.52 11.50
N GLN A 340 -27.29 -7.71 12.65
CA GLN A 340 -27.90 -7.44 13.96
C GLN A 340 -28.30 -5.97 14.11
N ALA A 341 -27.44 -5.04 13.70
CA ALA A 341 -27.70 -3.61 13.75
C ALA A 341 -28.87 -3.21 12.83
N PHE A 342 -28.99 -3.83 11.64
CA PHE A 342 -30.09 -3.61 10.72
C PHE A 342 -31.42 -4.17 11.24
N THR A 343 -31.43 -5.40 11.77
CA THR A 343 -32.68 -6.08 12.18
C THR A 343 -33.09 -5.83 13.63
N GLY A 344 -32.24 -5.17 14.44
CA GLY A 344 -32.40 -5.14 15.90
C GLY A 344 -32.19 -6.51 16.56
N GLY A 345 -31.41 -7.38 15.91
CA GLY A 345 -31.15 -8.76 16.32
C GLY A 345 -32.03 -9.80 15.61
N LEU A 346 -31.47 -10.99 15.38
CA LEU A 346 -32.16 -12.12 14.74
C LEU A 346 -32.68 -13.09 15.80
N LYS A 347 -33.93 -13.55 15.67
CA LYS A 347 -34.51 -14.57 16.56
C LYS A 347 -34.12 -16.00 16.18
N ARG A 348 -33.75 -16.23 14.91
CA ARG A 348 -33.43 -17.56 14.35
C ARG A 348 -32.20 -17.51 13.44
N PRO A 349 -31.02 -17.08 13.94
CA PRO A 349 -29.79 -17.15 13.16
C PRO A 349 -29.36 -18.61 12.95
N VAL A 350 -28.82 -18.92 11.77
CA VAL A 350 -28.26 -20.23 11.44
C VAL A 350 -26.81 -20.03 10.99
N MET A 351 -25.84 -20.41 11.82
CA MET A 351 -24.42 -20.29 11.46
C MET A 351 -24.04 -21.42 10.50
N MET A 352 -23.38 -21.08 9.40
CA MET A 352 -22.82 -22.05 8.46
C MET A 352 -21.64 -21.44 7.68
N PRO A 353 -20.74 -22.26 7.11
CA PRO A 353 -19.70 -21.78 6.21
C PRO A 353 -20.27 -20.93 5.06
N PHE A 354 -19.54 -19.89 4.66
CA PHE A 354 -20.06 -18.88 3.73
C PHE A 354 -20.43 -19.48 2.35
N ASP A 355 -19.69 -20.49 1.91
CA ASP A 355 -19.90 -21.24 0.65
C ASP A 355 -21.20 -22.08 0.66
N GLN A 356 -21.73 -22.40 1.85
CA GLN A 356 -23.00 -23.13 2.02
C GLN A 356 -24.23 -22.22 2.09
N ILE A 357 -24.06 -20.91 2.31
CA ILE A 357 -25.17 -19.97 2.51
C ILE A 357 -26.07 -19.87 1.27
N MET A 358 -25.50 -19.58 0.10
CA MET A 358 -26.29 -19.45 -1.13
C MET A 358 -26.99 -20.76 -1.54
N PRO A 359 -26.33 -21.93 -1.51
CA PRO A 359 -27.00 -23.22 -1.67
C PRO A 359 -28.18 -23.43 -0.72
N ALA A 360 -28.02 -23.18 0.59
CA ALA A 360 -29.07 -23.38 1.59
C ALA A 360 -30.29 -22.47 1.36
N VAL A 361 -30.06 -21.21 0.95
CA VAL A 361 -31.13 -20.28 0.58
C VAL A 361 -31.86 -20.78 -0.67
N ALA A 362 -31.12 -21.20 -1.70
CA ALA A 362 -31.69 -21.71 -2.94
C ALA A 362 -32.52 -22.99 -2.71
N ALA A 363 -32.08 -23.86 -1.81
CA ALA A 363 -32.73 -25.13 -1.48
C ALA A 363 -33.99 -25.00 -0.60
N GLY A 364 -34.26 -23.84 0.02
CA GLY A 364 -35.41 -23.71 0.93
C GLY A 364 -35.12 -23.97 2.40
N GLU A 365 -33.89 -24.33 2.73
CA GLU A 365 -33.49 -24.71 4.09
C GLU A 365 -33.54 -23.51 5.04
N VAL A 366 -33.15 -22.34 4.54
CA VAL A 366 -33.29 -21.04 5.19
C VAL A 366 -34.11 -20.07 4.31
N GLU A 367 -34.61 -19.00 4.93
CA GLU A 367 -35.47 -18.02 4.26
C GLU A 367 -34.68 -16.88 3.62
N ALA A 368 -33.54 -16.52 4.24
CA ALA A 368 -32.56 -15.58 3.73
C ALA A 368 -31.15 -15.98 4.17
N GLY A 369 -30.14 -15.39 3.52
CA GLY A 369 -28.74 -15.63 3.86
C GLY A 369 -27.91 -14.37 3.67
N VAL A 370 -26.92 -14.18 4.54
CA VAL A 370 -25.97 -13.07 4.48
C VAL A 370 -24.73 -13.51 3.72
N VAL A 371 -24.51 -12.90 2.57
CA VAL A 371 -23.47 -13.25 1.61
C VAL A 371 -22.31 -12.27 1.71
N ILE A 372 -21.10 -12.82 1.73
CA ILE A 372 -19.82 -12.11 1.78
C ILE A 372 -18.93 -12.57 0.61
N HIS A 373 -17.73 -12.00 0.52
CA HIS A 373 -16.72 -12.36 -0.49
C HIS A 373 -17.25 -12.26 -1.93
N GLU A 374 -16.95 -13.23 -2.78
CA GLU A 374 -17.37 -13.31 -4.18
C GLU A 374 -18.87 -13.54 -4.37
N GLY A 375 -19.59 -13.98 -3.33
CA GLY A 375 -21.02 -14.29 -3.42
C GLY A 375 -21.87 -13.09 -3.85
N ARG A 376 -21.37 -11.86 -3.66
CA ARG A 376 -22.01 -10.64 -4.18
C ARG A 376 -22.08 -10.58 -5.71
N PHE A 377 -21.16 -11.24 -6.41
CA PHE A 377 -21.12 -11.30 -7.87
C PHE A 377 -21.90 -12.50 -8.40
N THR A 378 -21.97 -13.59 -7.62
CA THR A 378 -22.47 -14.88 -8.10
C THR A 378 -23.89 -15.21 -7.63
N PHE A 379 -24.48 -14.53 -6.62
CA PHE A 379 -25.81 -14.88 -6.07
C PHE A 379 -26.93 -14.97 -7.13
N ALA A 380 -26.85 -14.17 -8.20
CA ALA A 380 -27.85 -14.18 -9.27
C ALA A 380 -27.87 -15.52 -10.03
N SER A 381 -26.72 -16.19 -10.15
CA SER A 381 -26.60 -17.51 -10.78
C SER A 381 -27.29 -18.62 -9.97
N TYR A 382 -27.41 -18.44 -8.65
CA TYR A 382 -28.18 -19.30 -7.75
C TYR A 382 -29.70 -19.03 -7.80
N GLY A 383 -30.16 -18.17 -8.70
CA GLY A 383 -31.57 -17.79 -8.80
C GLY A 383 -32.06 -16.92 -7.64
N LEU A 384 -31.13 -16.33 -6.87
CA LEU A 384 -31.44 -15.50 -5.71
C LEU A 384 -31.67 -14.03 -6.12
N ARG A 385 -32.27 -13.25 -5.22
CA ARG A 385 -32.38 -11.79 -5.31
C ARG A 385 -31.75 -11.14 -4.09
N ARG A 386 -31.14 -9.96 -4.30
CA ARG A 386 -30.72 -9.06 -3.22
C ARG A 386 -31.96 -8.46 -2.55
N LEU A 387 -32.03 -8.56 -1.21
CA LEU A 387 -33.05 -7.91 -0.39
C LEU A 387 -32.57 -6.55 0.11
N VAL A 388 -31.34 -6.51 0.63
CA VAL A 388 -30.68 -5.29 1.11
C VAL A 388 -29.16 -5.44 0.96
N ASP A 389 -28.49 -4.32 0.68
CA ASP A 389 -27.05 -4.19 0.81
C ASP A 389 -26.74 -3.51 2.14
N LEU A 390 -26.06 -4.22 3.03
CA LEU A 390 -25.77 -3.73 4.38
C LEU A 390 -24.69 -2.64 4.37
N GLY A 391 -23.89 -2.54 3.32
CA GLY A 391 -22.96 -1.43 3.11
C GLY A 391 -23.68 -0.17 2.69
N GLU A 392 -24.56 -0.26 1.69
CA GLU A 392 -25.40 0.90 1.28
C GLU A 392 -26.23 1.42 2.46
N TRP A 393 -26.81 0.52 3.27
CA TRP A 393 -27.50 0.88 4.51
C TRP A 393 -26.57 1.57 5.53
N TRP A 394 -25.39 1.00 5.79
CA TRP A 394 -24.41 1.59 6.70
C TRP A 394 -24.00 3.01 6.27
N GLU A 395 -23.70 3.19 5.00
CA GLU A 395 -23.31 4.48 4.43
C GLU A 395 -24.43 5.51 4.54
N ALA A 396 -25.68 5.13 4.25
CA ALA A 396 -26.83 6.02 4.39
C ALA A 396 -27.07 6.45 5.85
N ASN A 397 -26.81 5.56 6.81
CA ASN A 397 -27.07 5.79 8.22
C ASN A 397 -25.91 6.49 8.97
N THR A 398 -24.69 6.40 8.47
CA THR A 398 -23.49 6.93 9.16
C THR A 398 -22.74 7.99 8.38
N GLY A 399 -22.92 8.04 7.05
CA GLY A 399 -22.10 8.84 6.15
C GLY A 399 -20.69 8.28 5.92
N LEU A 400 -20.32 7.16 6.54
CA LEU A 400 -18.96 6.60 6.55
C LEU A 400 -18.85 5.35 5.66
N PRO A 401 -17.66 5.01 5.15
CA PRO A 401 -17.40 3.71 4.52
C PRO A 401 -17.61 2.57 5.52
N VAL A 402 -17.87 1.35 5.02
CA VAL A 402 -18.10 0.18 5.87
C VAL A 402 -16.78 -0.57 6.15
N PRO A 403 -16.36 -0.72 7.42
CA PRO A 403 -15.11 -1.38 7.77
C PRO A 403 -15.34 -2.89 7.99
N LEU A 404 -14.96 -3.75 7.04
CA LEU A 404 -15.29 -5.17 7.10
C LEU A 404 -14.27 -5.98 7.90
N GLY A 405 -12.98 -5.81 7.61
CA GLY A 405 -11.92 -6.47 8.37
C GLY A 405 -10.60 -5.73 8.26
N GLY A 406 -9.71 -5.95 9.22
CA GLY A 406 -8.38 -5.35 9.27
C GLY A 406 -7.30 -6.43 9.39
N ILE A 407 -6.03 -6.00 9.37
CA ILE A 407 -4.91 -6.85 9.78
C ILE A 407 -4.52 -6.44 11.18
N ALA A 408 -4.41 -7.41 12.07
CA ALA A 408 -4.05 -7.21 13.47
C ALA A 408 -2.69 -7.84 13.75
N VAL A 409 -1.87 -7.15 14.54
CA VAL A 409 -0.55 -7.61 14.99
C VAL A 409 -0.58 -7.84 16.50
N SER A 410 0.05 -8.91 16.97
CA SER A 410 0.08 -9.27 18.38
C SER A 410 0.82 -8.21 19.19
N ARG A 411 0.21 -7.77 20.30
CA ARG A 411 0.83 -6.85 21.27
C ARG A 411 2.01 -7.45 22.02
N SER A 412 2.16 -8.78 21.97
CA SER A 412 3.29 -9.48 22.60
C SER A 412 4.60 -9.33 21.83
N LEU A 413 4.54 -8.87 20.56
CA LEU A 413 5.71 -8.58 19.75
C LEU A 413 6.33 -7.25 20.14
N ASP A 414 7.66 -7.14 20.02
CA ASP A 414 8.36 -5.87 20.18
C ASP A 414 7.85 -4.82 19.19
N ARG A 415 7.81 -3.55 19.61
CA ARG A 415 7.34 -2.43 18.75
C ARG A 415 8.09 -2.36 17.42
N ALA A 416 9.39 -2.68 17.40
CA ALA A 416 10.18 -2.73 16.17
C ALA A 416 9.67 -3.79 15.19
N VAL A 417 9.22 -4.95 15.69
CA VAL A 417 8.64 -6.01 14.86
C VAL A 417 7.26 -5.62 14.35
N GLN A 418 6.43 -4.98 15.20
CA GLN A 418 5.13 -4.45 14.78
C GLN A 418 5.27 -3.42 13.64
N ALA A 419 6.24 -2.50 13.77
CA ALA A 419 6.56 -1.53 12.72
C ALA A 419 7.06 -2.19 11.44
N ALA A 420 7.94 -3.21 11.54
CA ALA A 420 8.44 -3.96 10.39
C ALA A 420 7.31 -4.70 9.66
N VAL A 421 6.31 -5.21 10.39
CA VAL A 421 5.12 -5.84 9.82
C VAL A 421 4.26 -4.82 9.05
N ASP A 422 4.00 -3.63 9.61
CA ASP A 422 3.24 -2.58 8.91
C ASP A 422 3.94 -2.17 7.60
N VAL A 423 5.25 -1.92 7.66
CA VAL A 423 6.07 -1.58 6.49
C VAL A 423 6.06 -2.70 5.46
N ALA A 424 6.22 -3.96 5.88
CA ALA A 424 6.25 -5.11 4.98
C ALA A 424 4.91 -5.31 4.26
N LEU A 425 3.79 -5.22 4.99
CA LEU A 425 2.46 -5.34 4.42
C LEU A 425 2.15 -4.19 3.46
N ARG A 426 2.45 -2.95 3.84
CA ARG A 426 2.26 -1.78 2.99
C ARG A 426 3.07 -1.87 1.69
N ALA A 427 4.34 -2.30 1.80
CA ALA A 427 5.18 -2.57 0.63
C ALA A 427 4.62 -3.71 -0.23
N SER A 428 4.06 -4.75 0.39
CA SER A 428 3.44 -5.87 -0.33
C SER A 428 2.21 -5.44 -1.12
N ILE A 429 1.34 -4.62 -0.52
CA ILE A 429 0.16 -4.04 -1.19
C ILE A 429 0.60 -3.16 -2.37
N ALA A 430 1.58 -2.29 -2.14
CA ALA A 430 2.10 -1.40 -3.19
C ALA A 430 2.71 -2.19 -4.35
N TYR A 431 3.49 -3.24 -4.05
CA TYR A 431 4.06 -4.13 -5.06
C TYR A 431 2.97 -4.86 -5.85
N ALA A 432 1.96 -5.43 -5.17
CA ALA A 432 0.87 -6.14 -5.81
C ALA A 432 0.06 -5.21 -6.75
N ARG A 433 -0.21 -3.97 -6.33
CA ARG A 433 -0.87 -2.96 -7.17
C ARG A 433 -0.03 -2.55 -8.39
N LEU A 434 1.30 -2.47 -8.24
CA LEU A 434 2.21 -2.09 -9.34
C LEU A 434 2.46 -3.25 -10.32
N HIS A 435 2.38 -4.49 -9.83
CA HIS A 435 2.67 -5.72 -10.57
C HIS A 435 1.54 -6.75 -10.41
N PRO A 436 0.27 -6.41 -10.74
CA PRO A 436 -0.87 -7.30 -10.51
C PRO A 436 -0.71 -8.65 -11.23
N GLU A 437 -0.03 -8.66 -12.39
CA GLU A 437 0.30 -9.86 -13.16
C GLU A 437 1.14 -10.86 -12.37
N ARG A 438 2.04 -10.37 -11.49
CA ARG A 438 2.92 -11.23 -10.69
C ARG A 438 2.15 -11.95 -9.58
N SER A 439 1.04 -11.39 -9.12
CA SER A 439 0.20 -12.00 -8.07
C SER A 439 -0.83 -13.00 -8.62
N GLN A 440 -1.07 -13.04 -9.94
CA GLN A 440 -2.15 -13.84 -10.53
C GLN A 440 -2.02 -15.34 -10.28
N GLU A 441 -0.82 -15.90 -10.42
CA GLU A 441 -0.59 -17.33 -10.18
C GLU A 441 -0.80 -17.69 -8.72
N TYR A 442 -0.33 -16.84 -7.80
CA TYR A 442 -0.53 -17.02 -6.36
C TYR A 442 -2.01 -16.94 -6.00
N VAL A 443 -2.73 -15.91 -6.47
CA VAL A 443 -4.18 -15.77 -6.27
C VAL A 443 -4.92 -17.01 -6.78
N ARG A 444 -4.63 -17.46 -8.01
CA ARG A 444 -5.27 -18.64 -8.62
C ARG A 444 -5.00 -19.94 -7.86
N ALA A 445 -3.83 -20.07 -7.24
CA ALA A 445 -3.47 -21.28 -6.50
C ALA A 445 -4.29 -21.48 -5.22
N TYR A 446 -4.87 -20.40 -4.67
CA TYR A 446 -5.55 -20.43 -3.38
C TYR A 446 -7.02 -19.99 -3.41
N ALA A 447 -7.44 -19.17 -4.37
CA ALA A 447 -8.81 -18.70 -4.48
C ALA A 447 -9.79 -19.87 -4.67
N GLN A 448 -10.90 -19.84 -3.94
CA GLN A 448 -11.98 -20.83 -4.12
C GLN A 448 -12.74 -20.60 -5.42
N GLU A 449 -12.89 -19.34 -5.82
CA GLU A 449 -13.44 -18.97 -7.12
C GLU A 449 -12.36 -19.09 -8.20
N MET A 450 -12.68 -19.82 -9.27
CA MET A 450 -11.74 -20.11 -10.35
C MET A 450 -11.96 -19.24 -11.57
N ASP A 451 -13.09 -18.52 -11.66
CA ASP A 451 -13.35 -17.55 -12.71
C ASP A 451 -12.42 -16.33 -12.55
N PRO A 452 -11.49 -16.10 -13.52
CA PRO A 452 -10.55 -14.98 -13.44
C PRO A 452 -11.23 -13.61 -13.42
N ALA A 453 -12.38 -13.45 -14.09
CA ALA A 453 -13.11 -12.20 -14.11
C ALA A 453 -13.74 -11.88 -12.75
N VAL A 454 -14.25 -12.90 -12.05
CA VAL A 454 -14.78 -12.75 -10.70
C VAL A 454 -13.65 -12.48 -9.71
N CYS A 455 -12.51 -13.15 -9.84
CA CYS A 455 -11.32 -12.87 -9.03
C CYS A 455 -10.85 -11.42 -9.18
N GLN A 456 -10.78 -10.92 -10.41
CA GLN A 456 -10.37 -9.54 -10.67
C GLN A 456 -11.41 -8.54 -10.11
N ALA A 457 -12.70 -8.76 -10.36
CA ALA A 457 -13.76 -7.91 -9.80
C ALA A 457 -13.75 -7.92 -8.25
N HIS A 458 -13.36 -9.05 -7.65
CA HIS A 458 -13.21 -9.19 -6.21
C HIS A 458 -12.01 -8.36 -5.70
N ILE A 459 -10.85 -8.43 -6.37
CA ILE A 459 -9.68 -7.61 -6.03
C ILE A 459 -10.01 -6.12 -6.21
N ASP A 460 -10.55 -5.71 -7.35
CA ASP A 460 -10.86 -4.30 -7.68
C ASP A 460 -11.81 -3.66 -6.66
N LEU A 461 -12.74 -4.45 -6.10
CA LEU A 461 -13.71 -3.95 -5.14
C LEU A 461 -13.13 -3.78 -3.72
N TYR A 462 -12.36 -4.76 -3.23
CA TYR A 462 -11.91 -4.77 -1.83
C TYR A 462 -10.45 -4.33 -1.63
N VAL A 463 -9.64 -4.23 -2.69
CA VAL A 463 -8.28 -3.69 -2.66
C VAL A 463 -8.29 -2.26 -3.21
N ASN A 464 -8.51 -1.30 -2.32
CA ASN A 464 -8.66 0.11 -2.65
C ASN A 464 -7.71 0.96 -1.79
N ASP A 465 -7.88 2.28 -1.77
CA ASP A 465 -6.96 3.17 -1.06
C ASP A 465 -7.01 2.96 0.45
N PHE A 466 -8.16 2.57 1.01
CA PHE A 466 -8.27 2.15 2.41
C PHE A 466 -7.47 0.88 2.74
N THR A 467 -7.15 0.07 1.72
CA THR A 467 -6.26 -1.07 1.90
C THR A 467 -4.82 -0.63 2.03
N LEU A 468 -4.39 0.42 1.33
CA LEU A 468 -3.04 0.96 1.47
C LEU A 468 -2.89 1.71 2.79
N ASP A 469 -3.88 2.49 3.16
CA ASP A 469 -3.96 3.23 4.42
C ASP A 469 -5.42 3.56 4.75
N PHE A 470 -5.88 3.27 5.96
CA PHE A 470 -7.24 3.64 6.37
C PHE A 470 -7.50 5.15 6.31
N GLY A 471 -6.50 5.97 6.61
CA GLY A 471 -6.65 7.42 6.78
C GLY A 471 -7.71 7.80 7.83
N GLU A 472 -7.94 9.10 7.98
CA GLU A 472 -8.86 9.61 9.01
C GLU A 472 -10.31 9.08 8.84
N GLU A 473 -10.79 8.96 7.60
CA GLU A 473 -12.15 8.49 7.31
C GLU A 473 -12.31 6.99 7.64
N GLY A 474 -11.32 6.16 7.28
CA GLY A 474 -11.35 4.72 7.57
C GLY A 474 -11.22 4.44 9.07
N GLU A 475 -10.35 5.17 9.77
CA GLU A 475 -10.26 5.11 11.22
C GLU A 475 -11.58 5.50 11.91
N ALA A 476 -12.20 6.60 11.46
CA ALA A 476 -13.49 7.05 11.98
C ALA A 476 -14.58 5.98 11.75
N ALA A 477 -14.58 5.32 10.59
CA ALA A 477 -15.47 4.22 10.28
C ALA A 477 -15.27 3.03 11.23
N ILE A 478 -14.02 2.61 11.47
CA ILE A 478 -13.69 1.53 12.42
C ILE A 478 -14.17 1.88 13.83
N ARG A 479 -13.85 3.09 14.33
CA ARG A 479 -14.30 3.58 15.63
C ARG A 479 -15.83 3.56 15.73
N ARG A 480 -16.53 3.98 14.67
CA ARG A 480 -17.99 3.96 14.62
C ARG A 480 -18.57 2.54 14.67
N LEU A 481 -17.99 1.58 13.93
CA LEU A 481 -18.45 0.19 13.96
C LEU A 481 -18.22 -0.46 15.32
N LEU A 482 -17.07 -0.20 15.96
CA LEU A 482 -16.79 -0.70 17.30
C LEU A 482 -17.77 -0.14 18.35
N ALA A 483 -18.16 1.12 18.23
CA ALA A 483 -19.21 1.69 19.08
C ALA A 483 -20.58 1.03 18.86
N VAL A 484 -20.89 0.63 17.61
CA VAL A 484 -22.11 -0.14 17.30
C VAL A 484 -22.04 -1.54 17.93
N ALA A 485 -20.91 -2.24 17.83
CA ALA A 485 -20.70 -3.54 18.48
C ALA A 485 -21.01 -3.47 19.99
N GLN A 486 -20.42 -2.49 20.68
CA GLN A 486 -20.66 -2.27 22.12
C GLN A 486 -22.14 -2.04 22.44
N SER A 487 -22.86 -1.30 21.59
CA SER A 487 -24.29 -1.02 21.81
C SER A 487 -25.18 -2.25 21.62
N VAL A 488 -24.80 -3.16 20.72
CA VAL A 488 -25.58 -4.36 20.39
C VAL A 488 -25.35 -5.48 21.40
N GLU A 489 -24.15 -5.59 21.98
CA GLU A 489 -23.75 -6.73 22.81
C GLU A 489 -23.98 -6.56 24.33
N ALA A 490 -24.43 -5.40 24.81
CA ALA A 490 -24.88 -5.14 26.18
C ALA A 490 -23.95 -5.63 27.33
N GLY A 491 -22.63 -5.56 27.14
CA GLY A 491 -21.62 -5.85 28.19
C GLY A 491 -21.06 -4.58 28.84
N PRO A 492 -20.51 -4.65 30.08
CA PRO A 492 -19.77 -3.54 30.67
C PRO A 492 -18.60 -3.19 29.74
N GLY A 493 -18.56 -1.94 29.29
CA GLY A 493 -17.50 -1.45 28.41
C GLY A 493 -16.14 -1.69 29.05
N THR A 494 -15.41 -2.67 28.54
CA THR A 494 -13.99 -2.78 28.81
C THR A 494 -13.35 -1.51 28.25
N ALA A 495 -12.66 -0.77 29.12
CA ALA A 495 -11.75 0.27 28.67
C ALA A 495 -10.69 -0.42 27.83
N MET A 496 -10.81 -0.28 26.51
CA MET A 496 -10.01 -1.05 25.57
C MET A 496 -8.84 -0.19 25.14
N GLY A 497 -7.63 -0.74 25.33
CA GLY A 497 -6.37 -0.10 24.97
C GLY A 497 -6.31 0.35 23.51
N PRO A 498 -5.27 1.09 23.09
CA PRO A 498 -5.12 1.70 21.77
C PRO A 498 -5.63 0.85 20.60
N LEU A 499 -6.28 1.43 19.60
CA LEU A 499 -6.76 0.70 18.42
C LEU A 499 -5.61 0.25 17.54
N PHE A 500 -4.69 1.16 17.24
CA PHE A 500 -3.61 0.93 16.31
C PHE A 500 -2.31 0.56 17.01
N TRP A 501 -1.42 -0.06 16.25
CA TRP A 501 -0.14 -0.56 16.76
C TRP A 501 0.83 0.56 17.18
N ASP A 502 0.62 1.79 16.76
CA ASP A 502 1.47 2.95 17.06
C ASP A 502 0.86 3.90 18.11
N GLU A 503 -0.34 3.61 18.58
CA GLU A 503 -0.97 4.31 19.71
C GLU A 503 -0.48 3.74 21.06
N ASP A 504 -0.28 4.62 22.04
CA ASP A 504 0.20 4.31 23.41
C ASP A 504 -0.92 4.05 24.43
#